data_AF-L8WHA4-F1
#
_entry.id   AF-L8WHA4-F1
#
_cell.length_a   1.000
_cell.length_b   1.000
_cell.length_c   1.000
_cell.angle_alpha   90.00
_cell.angle_beta   90.00
_cell.angle_gamma   90.00
#
_symmetry.space_group_name_H-M   'P 1'
#
loop_
_entity.id
_entity.type
_entity.pdbx_description
1 polymer ?
#
loop_
_entity_poly.entity_id
_entity_poly.type
_entity_poly.pdbx_seq_one_letter_code
_entity_poly.pdbx_strand_id
1 'polypeptide(L)'
;MDDRDPRATTPFERASGLFKRASMRAPTILHRDAAITRVDLVASAERIFARYLIPGADKEVYLPPALRINDFPLSSHQLPLPTSPAYESESAALAQVPDMFHEQKQYVFRAMEQDAFPRFLRAKAFGNLTPVSALVRLCVGLLVLWIGLSVGFSLIFLDVQPKSKRFFLFIPFTIAFLLLISHQYELDPILVFFRQSETTPFRTLTIKERYVKHLLLGRAAWVCLLVAVLSVVFTIIFWAVPGRRL
;
A
#
# COMPACT_ATOMS: atom_id res chain seq x y z
N MET A 1 42.82 -33.67 -6.76
CA MET A 1 41.35 -33.59 -6.79
C MET A 1 40.97 -32.13 -6.65
N ASP A 2 40.44 -31.61 -7.75
CA ASP A 2 39.97 -30.24 -7.98
C ASP A 2 38.59 -30.11 -7.31
N ASP A 3 38.39 -29.13 -6.42
CA ASP A 3 37.05 -28.76 -5.96
C ASP A 3 36.90 -27.24 -6.16
N ARG A 4 36.24 -26.91 -7.27
CA ARG A 4 35.98 -25.54 -7.72
C ARG A 4 34.71 -25.05 -7.04
N ASP A 5 34.83 -23.97 -6.26
CA ASP A 5 33.70 -23.17 -5.83
C ASP A 5 33.24 -22.29 -7.02
N PRO A 6 32.04 -22.51 -7.60
CA PRO A 6 31.61 -21.77 -8.78
C PRO A 6 30.65 -20.66 -8.33
N ARG A 7 31.18 -19.49 -7.94
CA ARG A 7 30.47 -18.19 -7.96
C ARG A 7 31.38 -17.02 -7.57
N ALA A 8 32.44 -16.81 -8.33
CA ALA A 8 33.21 -15.57 -8.30
C ALA A 8 33.57 -15.12 -9.72
N THR A 9 32.60 -14.48 -10.40
CA THR A 9 32.77 -13.76 -11.67
C THR A 9 31.53 -12.86 -11.84
N THR A 10 31.52 -11.54 -12.08
CA THR A 10 32.49 -10.53 -12.54
C THR A 10 31.87 -9.12 -12.24
N PRO A 11 32.20 -7.99 -12.91
CA PRO A 11 32.69 -6.77 -12.24
C PRO A 11 31.72 -5.57 -12.39
N PHE A 12 32.10 -4.44 -11.80
CA PHE A 12 31.57 -3.08 -11.98
C PHE A 12 30.63 -2.81 -13.18
N GLU A 13 29.41 -2.34 -12.89
CA GLU A 13 28.70 -1.35 -13.72
C GLU A 13 28.30 -0.16 -12.84
N ARG A 14 28.88 1.01 -13.14
CA ARG A 14 28.35 2.32 -12.71
C ARG A 14 27.23 2.70 -13.67
N ALA A 15 26.01 2.89 -13.17
CA ALA A 15 25.06 3.80 -13.78
C ALA A 15 23.98 4.28 -12.79
N SER A 16 23.79 5.60 -12.83
CA SER A 16 22.63 6.39 -12.43
C SER A 16 22.07 6.26 -11.00
N GLY A 17 22.51 7.21 -10.16
CA GLY A 17 21.68 7.69 -9.08
C GLY A 17 20.41 8.32 -9.64
N LEU A 18 19.27 7.65 -9.46
CA LEU A 18 17.95 8.25 -9.30
C LEU A 18 16.97 7.13 -8.90
N PHE A 19 16.36 7.26 -7.73
CA PHE A 19 15.22 6.48 -7.23
C PHE A 19 15.40 4.99 -6.91
N LYS A 20 15.70 4.69 -5.64
CA LYS A 20 14.74 4.08 -4.70
C LYS A 20 15.49 3.68 -3.42
N ARG A 21 15.34 4.47 -2.36
CA ARG A 21 15.26 3.88 -1.02
C ARG A 21 14.00 3.02 -1.04
N ALA A 22 14.14 1.78 -1.53
CA ALA A 22 13.19 0.74 -1.19
C ALA A 22 13.13 0.78 0.34
N SER A 23 11.94 1.03 0.89
CA SER A 23 11.72 0.87 2.32
C SER A 23 12.12 -0.56 2.65
N MET A 24 13.36 -0.75 3.12
CA MET A 24 13.76 -1.99 3.78
C MET A 24 12.68 -2.21 4.82
N ARG A 25 11.91 -3.29 4.63
CA ARG A 25 10.95 -3.76 5.63
C ARG A 25 11.71 -3.73 6.95
N ALA A 26 11.27 -2.91 7.91
CA ALA A 26 11.90 -2.89 9.21
C ALA A 26 11.94 -4.35 9.70
N PRO A 27 13.12 -4.89 10.06
CA PRO A 27 13.25 -6.29 10.42
C PRO A 27 12.29 -6.58 11.57
N THR A 28 11.41 -7.57 11.37
CA THR A 28 10.38 -7.96 12.34
C THR A 28 11.00 -8.76 13.50
N ILE A 29 12.20 -9.31 13.28
CA ILE A 29 13.01 -10.01 14.26
C ILE A 29 14.35 -9.29 14.30
N LEU A 30 14.65 -8.64 15.42
CA LEU A 30 15.97 -8.12 15.71
C LEU A 30 16.80 -9.30 16.24
N HIS A 31 17.63 -9.89 15.39
CA HIS A 31 18.62 -10.86 15.83
C HIS A 31 19.53 -10.19 16.85
N ARG A 32 19.66 -10.81 18.03
CA ARG A 32 20.49 -10.28 19.13
C ARG A 32 21.83 -10.99 19.07
N ASP A 33 22.87 -10.23 18.75
CA ASP A 33 24.24 -10.77 18.72
C ASP A 33 24.91 -10.73 20.11
N ALA A 34 24.37 -9.95 21.07
CA ALA A 34 24.90 -9.79 22.42
C ALA A 34 23.80 -9.54 23.48
N ALA A 35 24.16 -9.70 24.76
CA ALA A 35 23.30 -9.37 25.90
C ALA A 35 23.12 -7.85 26.02
N ILE A 36 21.89 -7.40 26.36
CA ILE A 36 21.55 -5.98 26.46
C ILE A 36 22.16 -5.39 27.74
N THR A 37 23.06 -4.43 27.59
CA THR A 37 23.66 -3.73 28.72
C THR A 37 22.84 -2.50 29.13
N ARG A 38 23.07 -1.97 30.33
CA ARG A 38 22.43 -0.72 30.78
C ARG A 38 22.81 0.46 29.89
N VAL A 39 24.04 0.48 29.39
CA VAL A 39 24.53 1.51 28.46
C VAL A 39 23.73 1.49 27.16
N ASP A 40 23.43 0.29 26.63
CA ASP A 40 22.63 0.14 25.40
C ASP A 40 21.19 0.66 25.58
N LEU A 41 20.59 0.44 26.75
CA LEU A 41 19.25 0.95 27.08
C LEU A 41 19.24 2.47 27.12
N VAL A 42 20.22 3.08 27.78
CA VAL A 42 20.37 4.55 27.85
C VAL A 42 20.59 5.13 26.45
N ALA A 43 21.50 4.53 25.66
CA ALA A 43 21.75 4.95 24.28
C ALA A 43 20.52 4.82 23.37
N SER A 44 19.70 3.78 23.57
CA SER A 44 18.43 3.63 22.86
C SER A 44 17.41 4.70 23.27
N ALA A 45 17.30 5.00 24.56
CA ALA A 45 16.40 6.02 25.08
C ALA A 45 16.80 7.42 24.58
N GLU A 46 18.09 7.75 24.64
CA GLU A 46 18.66 8.99 24.10
C GLU A 46 18.36 9.13 22.60
N ARG A 47 18.53 8.06 21.82
CA ARG A 47 18.20 8.06 20.38
C ARG A 47 16.71 8.27 20.12
N ILE A 48 15.82 7.66 20.91
CA ILE A 48 14.37 7.85 20.78
C ILE A 48 14.01 9.29 21.07
N PHE A 49 14.52 9.85 22.16
CA PHE A 49 14.31 11.24 22.54
C PHE A 49 14.77 12.19 21.43
N ALA A 50 16.02 12.03 20.98
CA ALA A 50 16.61 12.88 19.95
C ALA A 50 15.88 12.83 18.61
N ARG A 51 15.30 11.67 18.26
CA ARG A 51 14.63 11.48 16.96
C ARG A 51 13.17 11.92 16.96
N TYR A 52 12.45 11.71 18.06
CA TYR A 52 10.98 11.79 18.09
C TYR A 52 10.42 12.79 19.10
N LEU A 53 11.18 13.17 20.14
CA LEU A 53 10.66 13.97 21.26
C LEU A 53 11.27 15.38 21.34
N ILE A 54 12.47 15.59 20.76
CA ILE A 54 13.08 16.93 20.69
C ILE A 54 12.26 17.84 19.75
N PRO A 55 11.91 19.07 20.18
CA PRO A 55 11.29 20.07 19.32
C PRO A 55 12.19 20.40 18.11
N GLY A 56 11.64 20.31 16.91
CA GLY A 56 12.39 20.56 15.67
C GLY A 56 13.18 19.35 15.14
N ALA A 57 13.04 18.17 15.74
CA ALA A 57 13.61 16.95 15.18
C ALA A 57 12.91 16.54 13.86
N ASP A 58 13.63 15.93 12.91
CA ASP A 58 13.07 15.52 11.61
C ASP A 58 11.81 14.65 11.70
N LYS A 59 11.66 13.89 12.80
CA LYS A 59 10.53 12.99 13.04
C LYS A 59 9.82 13.32 14.35
N GLU A 60 9.80 14.58 14.74
CA GLU A 60 9.08 15.05 15.93
C GLU A 60 7.62 14.54 15.91
N VAL A 61 7.22 13.93 17.02
CA VAL A 61 5.84 13.48 17.22
C VAL A 61 5.07 14.55 17.96
N TYR A 62 3.87 14.86 17.49
CA TYR A 62 3.01 15.84 18.16
C TYR A 62 2.60 15.34 19.55
N LEU A 63 3.04 16.07 20.58
CA LEU A 63 2.67 15.83 21.98
C LEU A 63 2.03 17.09 22.59
N PRO A 64 0.98 16.93 23.42
CA PRO A 64 0.43 18.01 24.25
C PRO A 64 1.49 18.56 25.20
N PRO A 65 1.42 19.84 25.59
CA PRO A 65 2.42 20.47 26.45
C PRO A 65 2.72 19.71 27.74
N ALA A 66 1.72 19.07 28.34
CA ALA A 66 1.86 18.29 29.58
C ALA A 66 2.73 17.02 29.44
N LEU A 67 2.86 16.47 28.23
CA LEU A 67 3.63 15.25 27.96
C LEU A 67 4.98 15.53 27.27
N ARG A 68 5.31 16.81 27.04
CA ARG A 68 6.57 17.20 26.41
C ARG A 68 7.71 17.06 27.38
N ILE A 69 8.81 16.51 26.87
CA ILE A 69 10.07 16.36 27.59
C ILE A 69 11.03 17.35 26.94
N ASN A 70 11.50 18.33 27.73
CA ASN A 70 12.37 19.39 27.20
C ASN A 70 13.83 18.96 27.16
N ASP A 71 14.28 18.21 28.18
CA ASP A 71 15.65 17.78 28.34
C ASP A 71 15.72 16.30 28.73
N PHE A 72 16.77 15.63 28.27
CA PHE A 72 17.03 14.23 28.61
C PHE A 72 18.04 14.15 29.77
N PRO A 73 17.70 13.49 30.89
CA PRO A 73 18.49 13.56 32.12
C PRO A 73 19.70 12.60 32.17
N LEU A 74 19.91 11.78 31.14
CA LEU A 74 20.95 10.76 31.11
C LEU A 74 21.89 10.96 29.91
N SER A 75 23.10 10.41 29.98
CA SER A 75 23.99 10.33 28.83
C SER A 75 24.48 8.91 28.65
N SER A 76 24.51 8.41 27.41
CA SER A 76 25.10 7.09 27.10
C SER A 76 26.61 7.03 27.31
N HIS A 77 27.29 8.19 27.32
CA HIS A 77 28.74 8.27 27.48
C HIS A 77 29.21 8.25 28.94
N GLN A 78 28.35 8.64 29.88
CA GLN A 78 28.70 8.73 31.30
C GLN A 78 27.52 8.22 32.15
N LEU A 79 27.74 7.09 32.81
CA LEU A 79 26.78 6.55 33.77
C LEU A 79 26.80 7.36 35.07
N PRO A 80 25.74 7.28 35.89
CA PRO A 80 25.67 7.98 37.17
C PRO A 80 26.77 7.48 38.12
N LEU A 81 27.63 8.38 38.59
CA LEU A 81 28.68 8.08 39.58
C LEU A 81 28.28 8.60 40.96
N PRO A 82 28.53 7.86 42.07
CA PRO A 82 28.20 8.31 43.43
C PRO A 82 28.77 9.66 43.84
N THR A 83 29.84 10.09 43.18
CA THR A 83 30.54 11.36 43.43
C THR A 83 29.90 12.57 42.73
N SER A 84 28.94 12.36 41.81
CA SER A 84 28.29 13.47 41.11
C SER A 84 27.21 14.11 41.99
N PRO A 85 27.06 15.45 41.97
CA PRO A 85 26.03 16.14 42.75
C PRO A 85 24.59 15.80 42.28
N ALA A 86 24.45 15.25 41.07
CA ALA A 86 23.17 14.83 40.47
C ALA A 86 22.95 13.30 40.56
N TYR A 87 23.76 12.57 41.33
CA TYR A 87 23.73 11.11 41.36
C TYR A 87 22.34 10.52 41.69
N GLU A 88 21.65 11.09 42.67
CA GLU A 88 20.33 10.59 43.09
C GLU A 88 19.26 10.74 41.99
N SER A 89 19.25 11.86 41.27
CA SER A 89 18.30 12.10 40.19
C SER A 89 18.63 11.28 38.94
N GLU A 90 19.91 11.20 38.56
CA GLU A 90 20.37 10.39 37.43
C GLU A 90 20.16 8.89 37.68
N SER A 91 20.40 8.40 38.90
CA SER A 91 20.16 6.99 39.24
C SER A 91 18.68 6.63 39.27
N ALA A 92 17.81 7.54 39.75
CA ALA A 92 16.36 7.38 39.69
C ALA A 92 15.87 7.35 38.23
N ALA A 93 16.36 8.26 37.38
CA ALA A 93 16.04 8.27 35.95
C ALA A 93 16.51 6.98 35.26
N LEU A 94 17.71 6.48 35.60
CA LEU A 94 18.25 5.23 35.06
C LEU A 94 17.37 4.02 35.40
N ALA A 95 16.79 3.98 36.59
CA ALA A 95 15.85 2.94 36.98
C ALA A 95 14.55 2.99 36.16
N GLN A 96 14.14 4.19 35.71
CA GLN A 96 12.93 4.41 34.93
C GLN A 96 13.13 4.17 33.43
N VAL A 97 14.36 4.10 32.91
CA VAL A 97 14.67 3.95 31.47
C VAL A 97 13.79 2.92 30.72
N PRO A 98 13.52 1.71 31.27
CA PRO A 98 12.66 0.74 30.58
C PRO A 98 11.25 1.26 30.25
N ASP A 99 10.67 2.10 31.10
CA ASP A 99 9.29 2.62 31.00
C ASP A 99 9.22 4.16 30.94
N MET A 100 10.36 4.84 30.74
CA MET A 100 10.48 6.30 30.82
C MET A 100 9.53 7.07 29.87
N PHE A 101 9.24 6.50 28.70
CA PHE A 101 8.38 7.11 27.68
C PHE A 101 6.99 6.49 27.60
N HIS A 102 6.53 5.84 28.67
CA HIS A 102 5.29 5.08 28.65
C HIS A 102 4.07 5.96 28.35
N GLU A 103 3.97 7.13 28.98
CA GLU A 103 2.84 8.05 28.80
C GLU A 103 2.77 8.61 27.37
N GLN A 104 3.92 9.02 26.83
CA GLN A 104 4.04 9.51 25.44
C GLN A 104 3.67 8.42 24.46
N LYS A 105 4.15 7.19 24.67
CA LYS A 105 3.81 6.03 23.83
C LYS A 105 2.30 5.77 23.85
N GLN A 106 1.66 5.79 25.02
CA GLN A 106 0.22 5.56 25.13
C GLN A 106 -0.57 6.65 24.40
N TYR A 107 -0.19 7.93 24.57
CA TYR A 107 -0.83 9.03 23.87
C TYR A 107 -0.74 8.85 22.35
N VAL A 108 0.45 8.60 21.83
CA VAL A 108 0.69 8.42 20.39
C VAL A 108 -0.07 7.21 19.86
N PHE A 109 -0.12 6.10 20.62
CA PHE A 109 -0.89 4.92 20.26
C PHE A 109 -2.38 5.26 20.12
N ARG A 110 -2.97 5.93 21.11
CA ARG A 110 -4.39 6.34 21.07
C ARG A 110 -4.67 7.32 19.92
N ALA A 111 -3.78 8.27 19.69
CA ALA A 111 -3.90 9.22 18.58
C ALA A 111 -3.87 8.49 17.22
N MET A 112 -2.96 7.52 17.05
CA MET A 112 -2.91 6.69 15.83
C MET A 112 -4.16 5.82 15.67
N GLU A 113 -4.66 5.24 16.76
CA GLU A 113 -5.87 4.40 16.77
C GLU A 113 -7.11 5.19 16.37
N GLN A 114 -7.20 6.46 16.76
CA GLN A 114 -8.36 7.30 16.48
C GLN A 114 -8.34 7.90 15.05
N ASP A 115 -7.20 8.34 14.54
CA ASP A 115 -7.13 9.02 13.23
C ASP A 115 -6.51 8.15 12.12
N ALA A 116 -5.26 7.71 12.31
CA ALA A 116 -4.50 7.05 11.26
C ALA A 116 -5.05 5.64 10.92
N PHE A 117 -5.45 4.89 11.94
CA PHE A 117 -5.86 3.50 11.78
C PHE A 117 -7.18 3.33 11.01
N PRO A 118 -8.27 4.08 11.29
CA PRO A 118 -9.50 3.99 10.51
C PRO A 118 -9.30 4.41 9.05
N ARG A 119 -8.43 5.40 8.81
CA ARG A 119 -8.06 5.83 7.45
C ARG A 119 -7.27 4.75 6.72
N PHE A 120 -6.32 4.11 7.40
CA PHE A 120 -5.58 2.97 6.85
C PHE A 120 -6.53 1.82 6.49
N LEU A 121 -7.46 1.47 7.38
CA LEU A 121 -8.47 0.46 7.11
C LEU A 121 -9.33 0.85 5.91
N ARG A 122 -9.81 2.10 5.81
CA ARG A 122 -10.56 2.55 4.63
C ARG A 122 -9.76 2.39 3.34
N ALA A 123 -8.53 2.89 3.34
CA ALA A 123 -7.66 2.86 2.17
C ALA A 123 -7.28 1.45 1.73
N LYS A 124 -7.27 0.46 2.63
CA LYS A 124 -6.91 -0.93 2.32
C LYS A 124 -8.08 -1.91 2.25
N ALA A 125 -9.22 -1.58 2.85
CA ALA A 125 -10.40 -2.45 2.87
C ALA A 125 -11.36 -2.15 1.73
N PHE A 126 -11.44 -0.90 1.24
CA PHE A 126 -12.43 -0.50 0.24
C PHE A 126 -11.93 -0.45 -1.20
N GLY A 127 -10.63 -0.57 -1.46
CA GLY A 127 -10.10 -0.54 -2.81
C GLY A 127 -8.90 -1.47 -2.92
N ASN A 128 -8.70 -2.03 -4.10
CA ASN A 128 -7.49 -2.77 -4.42
C ASN A 128 -6.67 -2.08 -5.52
N LEU A 129 -7.11 -0.91 -6.00
CA LEU A 129 -6.44 -0.12 -7.01
C LEU A 129 -5.86 1.16 -6.43
N THR A 130 -4.77 1.61 -7.04
CA THR A 130 -4.26 2.97 -6.82
C THR A 130 -5.03 3.98 -7.68
N PRO A 131 -5.13 5.25 -7.25
CA PRO A 131 -5.82 6.29 -8.03
C PRO A 131 -5.27 6.44 -9.45
N VAL A 132 -3.95 6.28 -9.61
CA VAL A 132 -3.28 6.35 -10.93
C VAL A 132 -3.70 5.18 -11.82
N SER A 133 -3.65 3.95 -11.31
CA SER A 133 -4.09 2.78 -12.09
C SER A 133 -5.58 2.81 -12.40
N ALA A 134 -6.41 3.34 -11.50
CA ALA A 134 -7.82 3.59 -11.76
C ALA A 134 -8.01 4.59 -12.92
N LEU A 135 -7.22 5.67 -12.97
CA LEU A 135 -7.27 6.66 -14.05
C LEU A 135 -6.84 6.06 -15.39
N VAL A 136 -5.76 5.27 -15.42
CA VAL A 136 -5.31 4.58 -16.64
C VAL A 136 -6.43 3.67 -17.18
N ARG A 137 -7.11 2.94 -16.29
CA ARG A 137 -8.26 2.09 -16.68
C ARG A 137 -9.43 2.89 -17.21
N LEU A 138 -9.73 4.06 -16.66
CA LEU A 138 -10.74 4.96 -17.20
C LEU A 138 -10.41 5.34 -18.65
N CYS A 139 -9.19 5.83 -18.90
CA CYS A 139 -8.76 6.25 -20.23
C CYS A 139 -8.82 5.09 -21.23
N VAL A 140 -8.23 3.94 -20.88
CA VAL A 140 -8.22 2.75 -21.75
C VAL A 140 -9.65 2.21 -21.94
N GLY A 141 -10.47 2.20 -20.90
CA GLY A 141 -11.86 1.74 -20.96
C GLY A 141 -12.72 2.58 -21.89
N LEU A 142 -12.56 3.92 -21.85
CA LEU A 142 -13.24 4.83 -22.77
C LEU A 142 -12.78 4.62 -24.22
N LEU A 143 -11.49 4.44 -24.44
CA LEU A 143 -10.96 4.16 -25.79
C LEU A 143 -11.48 2.84 -26.35
N VAL A 144 -11.47 1.77 -25.55
CA VAL A 144 -12.00 0.46 -25.97
C VAL A 144 -13.50 0.51 -26.21
N LEU A 145 -14.25 1.25 -25.38
CA LEU A 145 -15.68 1.47 -25.59
C LEU A 145 -15.95 2.19 -26.92
N TRP A 146 -15.19 3.25 -27.20
CA TRP A 146 -15.31 4.00 -28.45
C TRP A 146 -15.00 3.12 -29.68
N ILE A 147 -13.96 2.29 -29.60
CA ILE A 147 -13.64 1.31 -30.66
C ILE A 147 -14.78 0.29 -30.82
N GLY A 148 -15.27 -0.28 -29.71
CA GLY A 148 -16.36 -1.26 -29.72
C GLY A 148 -17.65 -0.71 -30.33
N LEU A 149 -18.03 0.51 -29.98
CA LEU A 149 -19.17 1.20 -30.56
C LEU A 149 -18.95 1.48 -32.05
N SER A 150 -17.78 2.00 -32.43
CA SER A 150 -17.45 2.30 -33.82
C SER A 150 -17.52 1.05 -34.70
N VAL A 151 -16.88 -0.05 -34.28
CA VAL A 151 -16.96 -1.35 -34.97
C VAL A 151 -18.39 -1.86 -35.02
N GLY A 152 -19.15 -1.74 -33.93
CA GLY A 152 -20.55 -2.15 -33.87
C GLY A 152 -21.42 -1.42 -34.89
N PHE A 153 -21.30 -0.09 -34.97
CA PHE A 153 -22.02 0.71 -35.96
C PHE A 153 -21.57 0.39 -37.38
N SER A 154 -20.27 0.23 -37.64
CA SER A 154 -19.77 -0.18 -38.96
C SER A 154 -20.33 -1.53 -39.40
N LEU A 155 -20.42 -2.52 -38.50
CA LEU A 155 -21.00 -3.84 -38.83
C LEU A 155 -22.52 -3.79 -39.10
N ILE A 156 -23.23 -2.85 -38.48
CA ILE A 156 -24.65 -2.61 -38.74
C ILE A 156 -24.83 -1.94 -40.10
N PHE A 157 -24.08 -0.86 -40.37
CA PHE A 157 -24.20 -0.08 -41.61
C PHE A 157 -23.63 -0.77 -42.84
N LEU A 158 -22.70 -1.71 -42.70
CA LEU A 158 -22.20 -2.51 -43.82
C LEU A 158 -23.09 -3.74 -44.11
N ASP A 159 -24.10 -3.99 -43.27
CA ASP A 159 -24.97 -5.17 -43.31
C ASP A 159 -24.21 -6.51 -43.46
N VAL A 160 -23.18 -6.69 -42.62
CA VAL A 160 -22.29 -7.86 -42.71
C VAL A 160 -23.04 -9.16 -42.39
N GLN A 161 -23.03 -10.09 -43.35
CA GLN A 161 -23.53 -11.45 -43.18
C GLN A 161 -22.37 -12.44 -42.88
N PRO A 162 -22.58 -13.46 -42.02
CA PRO A 162 -23.76 -13.69 -41.19
C PRO A 162 -23.82 -12.74 -39.97
N LYS A 163 -25.05 -12.46 -39.48
CA LYS A 163 -25.30 -11.63 -38.27
C LYS A 163 -24.53 -12.09 -37.02
N SER A 164 -24.17 -13.36 -36.93
CA SER A 164 -23.40 -13.93 -35.81
C SER A 164 -22.04 -13.24 -35.59
N LYS A 165 -21.46 -12.62 -36.63
CA LYS A 165 -20.21 -11.84 -36.49
C LYS A 165 -20.35 -10.67 -35.51
N ARG A 166 -21.56 -10.12 -35.33
CA ARG A 166 -21.82 -9.04 -34.37
C ARG A 166 -21.71 -9.51 -32.91
N PHE A 167 -21.86 -10.80 -32.65
CA PHE A 167 -21.72 -11.35 -31.29
C PHE A 167 -20.29 -11.18 -30.74
N PHE A 168 -19.28 -11.08 -31.61
CA PHE A 168 -17.90 -10.79 -31.19
C PHE A 168 -17.73 -9.41 -30.54
N LEU A 169 -18.70 -8.49 -30.69
CA LEU A 169 -18.72 -7.22 -29.96
C LEU A 169 -18.83 -7.41 -28.43
N PHE A 170 -19.22 -8.59 -27.98
CA PHE A 170 -19.17 -8.96 -26.57
C PHE A 170 -17.77 -8.78 -25.96
N ILE A 171 -16.71 -9.05 -26.72
CA ILE A 171 -15.32 -8.95 -26.25
C ILE A 171 -14.95 -7.49 -25.94
N PRO A 172 -15.00 -6.53 -26.88
CA PRO A 172 -14.67 -5.13 -26.58
C PRO A 172 -15.61 -4.52 -25.55
N PHE A 173 -16.91 -4.84 -25.55
CA PHE A 173 -17.83 -4.34 -24.52
C PHE A 173 -17.48 -4.86 -23.13
N THR A 174 -17.12 -6.14 -23.00
CA THR A 174 -16.71 -6.71 -21.71
C THR A 174 -15.41 -6.11 -21.19
N ILE A 175 -14.42 -5.91 -22.06
CA ILE A 175 -13.17 -5.26 -21.67
C ILE A 175 -13.43 -3.81 -21.27
N ALA A 176 -14.22 -3.05 -22.06
CA ALA A 176 -14.56 -1.67 -21.76
C ALA A 176 -15.29 -1.54 -20.42
N PHE A 177 -16.37 -2.28 -20.20
CA PHE A 177 -17.14 -2.22 -18.96
C PHE A 177 -16.35 -2.73 -17.76
N LEU A 178 -15.52 -3.77 -17.92
CA LEU A 178 -14.63 -4.21 -16.85
C LEU A 178 -13.72 -3.07 -16.40
N LEU A 179 -13.11 -2.34 -17.34
CA LEU A 179 -12.21 -1.22 -17.01
C LEU A 179 -12.96 -0.02 -16.40
N LEU A 180 -14.10 0.36 -16.98
CA LEU A 180 -14.89 1.53 -16.53
C LEU A 180 -15.53 1.30 -15.16
N ILE A 181 -16.13 0.13 -14.94
CA ILE A 181 -16.73 -0.21 -13.64
C ILE A 181 -15.61 -0.42 -12.60
N SER A 182 -14.47 -1.00 -12.97
CA SER A 182 -13.33 -1.11 -12.04
C SER A 182 -12.82 0.26 -11.59
N HIS A 183 -12.82 1.25 -12.49
CA HIS A 183 -12.50 2.63 -12.13
C HIS A 183 -13.52 3.20 -11.14
N GLN A 184 -14.82 3.10 -11.46
CA GLN A 184 -15.91 3.70 -10.66
C GLN A 184 -15.96 3.16 -9.21
N TYR A 185 -15.59 1.89 -9.01
CA TYR A 185 -15.60 1.25 -7.70
C TYR A 185 -14.22 1.18 -7.03
N GLU A 186 -13.17 1.73 -7.67
CA GLU A 186 -11.76 1.60 -7.27
C GLU A 186 -11.34 0.16 -6.97
N LEU A 187 -11.97 -0.79 -7.68
CA LEU A 187 -11.88 -2.22 -7.42
C LEU A 187 -11.76 -3.00 -8.72
N ASP A 188 -10.66 -3.76 -8.84
CA ASP A 188 -10.44 -4.72 -9.89
C ASP A 188 -10.86 -6.13 -9.47
N PRO A 189 -11.93 -6.69 -10.04
CA PRO A 189 -12.36 -8.05 -9.71
C PRO A 189 -11.30 -9.10 -10.06
N ILE A 190 -10.52 -8.90 -11.13
CA ILE A 190 -9.49 -9.86 -11.57
C ILE A 190 -8.42 -10.00 -10.48
N LEU A 191 -7.87 -8.86 -10.02
CA LEU A 191 -6.87 -8.87 -8.95
C LEU A 191 -7.44 -9.41 -7.62
N VAL A 192 -8.69 -9.10 -7.28
CA VAL A 192 -9.34 -9.65 -6.09
C VAL A 192 -9.40 -11.18 -6.14
N PHE A 193 -9.74 -11.77 -7.30
CA PHE A 193 -9.75 -13.23 -7.45
C PHE A 193 -8.37 -13.86 -7.28
N PHE A 194 -7.31 -13.19 -7.73
CA PHE A 194 -5.92 -13.58 -7.46
C PHE A 194 -5.44 -13.24 -6.04
N ARG A 195 -6.31 -12.69 -5.18
CA ARG A 195 -5.98 -12.24 -3.81
C ARG A 195 -4.88 -11.18 -3.78
N GLN A 196 -4.85 -10.34 -4.80
CA GLN A 196 -3.88 -9.27 -4.95
C GLN A 196 -4.53 -7.90 -4.78
N SER A 197 -3.78 -6.98 -4.18
CA SER A 197 -4.11 -5.56 -4.06
C SER A 197 -2.92 -4.73 -4.48
N GLU A 198 -3.16 -3.69 -5.25
CA GLU A 198 -2.14 -2.75 -5.64
C GLU A 198 -1.80 -1.79 -4.49
N THR A 199 -0.51 -1.46 -4.31
CA THR A 199 -0.07 -0.47 -3.32
C THR A 199 0.59 0.74 -3.95
N THR A 200 1.36 0.51 -4.99
CA THR A 200 1.89 1.52 -5.88
C THR A 200 1.56 1.06 -7.29
N PRO A 201 1.48 1.96 -8.28
CA PRO A 201 1.17 1.58 -9.65
C PRO A 201 2.04 0.39 -10.09
N PHE A 202 1.40 -0.68 -10.57
CA PHE A 202 2.02 -1.92 -11.05
C PHE A 202 2.77 -2.75 -9.99
N ARG A 203 2.60 -2.48 -8.70
CA ARG A 203 3.11 -3.31 -7.61
C ARG A 203 1.96 -3.82 -6.76
N THR A 204 1.80 -5.13 -6.76
CA THR A 204 0.77 -5.82 -5.99
C THR A 204 1.31 -6.42 -4.70
N LEU A 205 0.44 -6.54 -3.72
CA LEU A 205 0.62 -7.22 -2.45
C LEU A 205 -0.49 -8.24 -2.26
N THR A 206 -0.17 -9.35 -1.62
CA THR A 206 -1.15 -10.39 -1.27
C THR A 206 -2.00 -9.96 -0.08
N ILE A 207 -3.32 -10.09 -0.22
CA ILE A 207 -4.28 -9.84 0.86
C ILE A 207 -4.25 -11.03 1.82
N LYS A 208 -3.71 -10.82 3.03
CA LYS A 208 -3.62 -11.86 4.07
C LYS A 208 -4.82 -11.86 5.03
N GLU A 209 -5.38 -10.69 5.30
CA GLU A 209 -6.41 -10.52 6.32
C GLU A 209 -7.75 -11.12 5.86
N ARG A 210 -8.35 -11.97 6.70
CA ARG A 210 -9.56 -12.75 6.31
C ARG A 210 -10.76 -11.85 6.12
N TYR A 211 -10.95 -10.88 7.03
CA TYR A 211 -12.07 -9.95 6.97
C TYR A 211 -12.05 -9.14 5.66
N VAL A 212 -10.90 -8.55 5.33
CA VAL A 212 -10.70 -7.75 4.10
C VAL A 212 -10.95 -8.60 2.86
N LYS A 213 -10.50 -9.86 2.86
CA LYS A 213 -10.73 -10.78 1.75
C LYS A 213 -12.22 -11.05 1.50
N HIS A 214 -13.01 -11.34 2.53
CA HIS A 214 -14.44 -11.58 2.36
C HIS A 214 -15.18 -10.32 1.90
N LEU A 215 -14.82 -9.15 2.43
CA LEU A 215 -15.38 -7.87 2.02
C LEU A 215 -15.11 -7.56 0.55
N LEU A 216 -13.86 -7.70 0.10
CA LEU A 216 -13.47 -7.45 -1.29
C LEU A 216 -14.09 -8.46 -2.25
N LEU A 217 -14.21 -9.74 -1.86
CA LEU A 217 -14.86 -10.76 -2.70
C LEU A 217 -16.35 -10.46 -2.93
N GLY A 218 -17.08 -10.06 -1.89
CA GLY A 218 -18.49 -9.68 -2.03
C GLY A 218 -18.66 -8.50 -2.98
N ARG A 219 -17.81 -7.48 -2.87
CA ARG A 219 -17.82 -6.33 -3.77
C ARG A 219 -17.36 -6.67 -5.19
N ALA A 220 -16.35 -7.52 -5.34
CA ALA A 220 -15.89 -7.99 -6.64
C ALA A 220 -17.00 -8.78 -7.36
N ALA A 221 -17.76 -9.60 -6.63
CA ALA A 221 -18.92 -10.30 -7.19
C ALA A 221 -19.99 -9.32 -7.71
N TRP A 222 -20.28 -8.26 -6.95
CA TRP A 222 -21.19 -7.19 -7.38
C TRP A 222 -20.69 -6.48 -8.65
N VAL A 223 -19.39 -6.13 -8.69
CA VAL A 223 -18.76 -5.52 -9.86
C VAL A 223 -18.83 -6.45 -11.08
N CYS A 224 -18.52 -7.74 -10.92
CA CYS A 224 -18.63 -8.73 -11.98
C CYS A 224 -20.07 -8.85 -12.51
N LEU A 225 -21.07 -8.84 -11.63
CA LEU A 225 -22.48 -8.87 -12.02
C LEU A 225 -22.83 -7.66 -12.89
N LEU A 226 -22.45 -6.45 -12.46
CA LEU A 226 -22.69 -5.22 -13.24
C LEU A 226 -22.03 -5.26 -14.61
N VAL A 227 -20.77 -5.69 -14.68
CA VAL A 227 -20.03 -5.84 -15.94
C VAL A 227 -20.75 -6.83 -16.86
N ALA A 228 -21.14 -8.00 -16.34
CA ALA A 228 -21.84 -9.02 -17.11
C ALA A 228 -23.18 -8.51 -17.68
N VAL A 229 -23.98 -7.83 -16.85
CA VAL A 229 -25.27 -7.26 -17.27
C VAL A 229 -25.08 -6.22 -18.37
N LEU A 230 -24.16 -5.26 -18.19
CA LEU A 230 -23.92 -4.22 -19.18
C LEU A 230 -23.40 -4.78 -20.51
N SER A 231 -22.43 -5.72 -20.44
CA SER A 231 -21.90 -6.39 -21.63
C SER A 231 -22.98 -7.12 -22.41
N VAL A 232 -23.83 -7.89 -21.72
CA VAL A 232 -24.91 -8.66 -22.36
C VAL A 232 -25.94 -7.71 -22.99
N VAL A 233 -26.38 -6.67 -22.27
CA VAL A 233 -27.35 -5.69 -22.78
C VAL A 233 -26.84 -5.02 -24.05
N PHE A 234 -25.61 -4.51 -24.04
CA PHE A 234 -25.03 -3.86 -25.23
C PHE A 234 -24.85 -4.83 -26.39
N THR A 235 -24.38 -6.05 -26.12
CA THR A 235 -24.21 -7.06 -27.16
C THR A 235 -25.54 -7.43 -27.81
N ILE A 236 -26.60 -7.60 -27.01
CA ILE A 236 -27.94 -7.91 -27.51
C ILE A 236 -28.50 -6.76 -28.35
N ILE A 237 -28.34 -5.51 -27.91
CA ILE A 237 -28.79 -4.32 -28.66
C ILE A 237 -28.14 -4.32 -30.06
N PHE A 238 -26.81 -4.43 -30.15
CA PHE A 238 -26.11 -4.39 -31.45
C PHE A 238 -26.36 -5.63 -32.31
N TRP A 239 -26.67 -6.77 -31.70
CA TRP A 239 -27.03 -7.98 -32.43
C TRP A 239 -28.47 -7.92 -32.98
N ALA A 240 -29.42 -7.40 -32.21
CA ALA A 240 -30.84 -7.36 -32.55
C ALA A 240 -31.18 -6.32 -33.63
N VAL A 241 -30.41 -5.22 -33.70
CA VAL A 241 -30.66 -4.15 -34.68
C VAL A 241 -30.50 -4.68 -36.12
N PRO A 242 -31.51 -4.53 -37.00
CA PRO A 242 -31.40 -4.93 -38.40
C PRO A 242 -30.34 -4.07 -39.10
N GLY A 243 -29.50 -4.72 -39.92
CA GLY A 243 -28.54 -3.99 -40.75
C GLY A 243 -29.23 -3.27 -41.89
N ARG A 244 -28.71 -2.10 -42.25
CA ARG A 244 -29.11 -1.38 -43.46
C ARG A 244 -27.85 -0.85 -44.11
N ARG A 245 -27.61 -1.26 -45.36
CA ARG A 245 -26.49 -0.76 -46.13
C ARG A 245 -26.71 0.71 -46.46
N LEU A 246 -25.85 1.58 -45.94
CA LEU A 246 -25.79 3.00 -46.29
C LEU A 246 -25.21 3.18 -47.70
#